data_AF-A0A7Y3GG66-F1
#
_entry.id   AF-A0A7Y3GG66-F1
#
_cell.length_a   1.000
_cell.length_b   1.000
_cell.length_c   1.000
_cell.angle_alpha   90.00
_cell.angle_beta   90.00
_cell.angle_gamma   90.00
#
_symmetry.space_group_name_H-M   'P 1'
#
loop_
_entity.id
_entity.type
_entity.pdbx_description
1 polymer ?
#
loop_
_entity_poly.entity_id
_entity_poly.type
_entity_poly.pdbx_seq_one_letter_code
_entity_poly.pdbx_strand_id
1 'polypeptide(L)'
;MKRLRIAAIVGAIALVVAACGSTESTAELPAVGDGTTTPPAAGACLVGEPDCQDTFPDSGEPTGPPAPGVPVATVVDTSIDGGFAISGYYVADGESARLCEALAESFPPQCGGASIAFDNAVGADLGTLSIEQGVTWSDEPVLVTGQVVDGVFVADGA
;
A
#
# COMPACT_ATOMS: atom_id res chain seq x y z
N MET A 1 26.59 -40.98 24.92
CA MET A 1 25.75 -42.11 24.49
C MET A 1 24.38 -42.02 25.15
N LYS A 2 23.36 -41.56 24.43
CA LYS A 2 21.95 -41.94 24.67
C LYS A 2 21.20 -41.82 23.34
N ARG A 3 20.61 -42.93 22.94
CA ARG A 3 20.00 -43.18 21.62
C ARG A 3 18.49 -42.97 21.70
N LEU A 4 17.88 -42.72 20.52
CA LEU A 4 16.48 -42.99 20.12
C LEU A 4 15.42 -41.94 20.59
N ARG A 5 14.42 -41.48 19.82
CA ARG A 5 13.70 -41.96 18.61
C ARG A 5 13.13 -40.75 17.82
N ILE A 6 13.39 -40.59 16.52
CA ILE A 6 12.46 -40.82 15.38
C ILE A 6 10.98 -40.46 15.66
N ALA A 7 10.51 -39.38 15.02
CA ALA A 7 9.17 -39.30 14.44
C ALA A 7 9.24 -38.37 13.22
N ALA A 8 9.34 -38.98 12.03
CA ALA A 8 9.16 -38.31 10.76
C ALA A 8 7.66 -38.03 10.57
N ILE A 9 7.30 -36.78 10.26
CA ILE A 9 5.96 -36.46 9.76
C ILE A 9 6.14 -35.92 8.34
N VAL A 10 5.92 -36.83 7.40
CA VAL A 10 5.74 -36.55 5.98
C VAL A 10 4.31 -36.06 5.82
N GLY A 11 4.15 -34.79 5.42
CA GLY A 11 2.87 -34.20 5.02
C GLY A 11 2.98 -33.67 3.61
N ALA A 12 2.64 -34.52 2.64
CA ALA A 12 2.33 -34.11 1.27
C ALA A 12 0.95 -33.42 1.22
N ILE A 13 0.60 -32.86 0.04
CA ILE A 13 -0.74 -32.37 -0.41
C ILE A 13 -0.81 -30.83 -0.46
N ALA A 14 -1.21 -30.15 -1.54
CA ALA A 14 -1.42 -30.50 -2.95
C ALA A 14 -1.41 -29.19 -3.76
N LEU A 15 -0.90 -29.27 -4.98
CA LEU A 15 -0.82 -28.19 -5.96
C LEU A 15 -2.17 -28.08 -6.69
N VAL A 16 -2.89 -26.97 -6.56
CA VAL A 16 -4.11 -26.69 -7.35
C VAL A 16 -3.79 -25.57 -8.33
N VAL A 17 -3.55 -25.95 -9.59
CA VAL A 17 -3.48 -25.06 -10.74
C VAL A 17 -4.92 -24.76 -11.17
N ALA A 18 -5.43 -23.58 -10.85
CA ALA A 18 -6.65 -23.07 -11.46
C ALA A 18 -6.28 -22.48 -12.83
N ALA A 19 -6.52 -23.26 -13.89
CA ALA A 19 -6.42 -22.80 -15.26
C ALA A 19 -7.53 -21.77 -15.53
N CYS A 20 -7.18 -20.59 -16.02
CA CYS A 20 -8.12 -19.63 -16.59
C CYS A 20 -8.79 -20.27 -17.81
N GLY A 21 -10.12 -20.37 -17.76
CA GLY A 21 -10.96 -20.73 -18.90
C GLY A 21 -10.90 -19.65 -19.97
N SER A 22 -10.61 -20.05 -21.20
CA SER A 22 -10.95 -19.30 -22.41
C SER A 22 -11.98 -20.15 -23.14
N THR A 23 -13.18 -19.61 -23.42
CA THR A 23 -14.00 -19.87 -24.63
C THR A 23 -15.42 -19.32 -24.42
N GLU A 24 -15.77 -18.27 -25.17
CA GLU A 24 -17.12 -18.00 -25.68
C GLU A 24 -16.92 -17.17 -26.97
N SER A 25 -16.98 -17.79 -28.15
CA SER A 25 -18.14 -18.19 -28.95
C SER A 25 -18.86 -17.01 -29.60
N THR A 26 -18.91 -17.12 -30.93
CA THR A 26 -19.33 -16.14 -31.94
C THR A 26 -20.79 -15.69 -31.81
N ALA A 27 -21.06 -14.42 -32.14
CA ALA A 27 -22.34 -14.00 -32.70
C ALA A 27 -22.14 -12.77 -33.59
N GLU A 28 -22.50 -12.94 -34.86
CA GLU A 28 -22.47 -11.94 -35.92
C GLU A 28 -23.65 -10.94 -35.76
N LEU A 29 -23.33 -9.63 -35.85
CA LEU A 29 -24.06 -8.45 -36.40
C LEU A 29 -25.62 -8.45 -36.50
N PRO A 30 -26.34 -7.31 -36.26
CA PRO A 30 -26.18 -6.15 -37.16
C PRO A 30 -26.52 -4.72 -36.62
N ALA A 31 -26.18 -3.76 -37.49
CA ALA A 31 -26.85 -2.47 -37.76
C ALA A 31 -26.74 -1.29 -36.77
N VAL A 32 -26.07 -0.25 -37.28
CA VAL A 32 -26.34 1.18 -37.11
C VAL A 32 -27.81 1.49 -36.77
N GLY A 33 -28.01 2.14 -35.62
CA GLY A 33 -29.26 2.75 -35.17
C GLY A 33 -28.98 4.14 -34.61
N ASP A 34 -29.34 5.15 -35.39
CA ASP A 34 -29.36 6.58 -35.09
C ASP A 34 -30.48 6.90 -34.08
N GLY A 35 -30.22 7.80 -33.11
CA GLY A 35 -31.31 8.51 -32.41
C GLY A 35 -31.33 8.46 -30.88
N THR A 36 -30.50 9.33 -30.26
CA THR A 36 -30.90 10.26 -29.17
C THR A 36 -31.45 9.67 -27.86
N THR A 37 -30.56 9.46 -26.87
CA THR A 37 -30.45 10.22 -25.60
C THR A 37 -29.51 9.44 -24.67
N THR A 38 -28.21 9.50 -24.96
CA THR A 38 -27.16 9.01 -24.07
C THR A 38 -26.36 10.24 -23.63
N PRO A 39 -26.08 10.46 -22.33
CA PRO A 39 -25.13 11.49 -21.95
C PRO A 39 -23.83 11.22 -22.71
N PRO A 40 -23.17 12.26 -23.27
CA PRO A 40 -21.97 12.04 -24.08
C PRO A 40 -21.00 11.23 -23.24
N ALA A 41 -20.59 10.08 -23.77
CA ALA A 41 -19.43 9.38 -23.28
C ALA A 41 -18.27 10.39 -23.32
N ALA A 42 -17.88 10.89 -22.16
CA ALA A 42 -16.61 11.57 -22.01
C ALA A 42 -15.54 10.56 -22.42
N GLY A 43 -14.80 10.84 -23.50
CA GLY A 43 -13.65 10.02 -23.89
C GLY A 43 -13.57 9.54 -25.35
N ALA A 44 -14.27 10.15 -26.30
CA ALA A 44 -14.02 9.87 -27.72
C ALA A 44 -13.72 11.16 -28.49
N CYS A 45 -12.50 11.68 -28.34
CA CYS A 45 -12.03 12.77 -29.18
C CYS A 45 -11.81 12.28 -30.62
N LEU A 46 -12.19 13.09 -31.59
CA LEU A 46 -12.03 12.79 -33.01
C LEU A 46 -10.54 12.91 -33.42
N VAL A 47 -10.12 12.10 -34.39
CA VAL A 47 -8.80 12.20 -35.02
C VAL A 47 -8.62 13.61 -35.61
N GLY A 48 -7.73 14.41 -35.01
CA GLY A 48 -7.33 15.72 -35.54
C GLY A 48 -7.27 16.87 -34.52
N GLU A 49 -7.72 16.68 -33.28
CA GLU A 49 -7.61 17.69 -32.23
C GLU A 49 -6.32 17.49 -31.41
N PRO A 50 -5.39 18.46 -31.36
CA PRO A 50 -4.09 18.29 -30.70
C PRO A 50 -4.11 18.50 -29.17
N ASP A 51 -5.28 18.70 -28.56
CA ASP A 51 -5.42 18.95 -27.11
C ASP A 51 -6.45 18.01 -26.46
N CYS A 52 -6.34 16.71 -26.75
CA CYS A 52 -6.94 15.66 -25.93
C CYS A 52 -6.09 15.37 -24.68
N GLN A 53 -5.47 16.40 -24.10
CA GLN A 53 -4.79 16.23 -22.84
C GLN A 53 -5.86 16.04 -21.78
N ASP A 54 -6.20 14.78 -21.55
CA ASP A 54 -6.45 14.23 -20.23
C ASP A 54 -5.21 14.49 -19.36
N THR A 55 -4.91 15.77 -19.11
CA THR A 55 -4.21 16.17 -17.91
C THR A 55 -5.21 15.91 -16.80
N PHE A 56 -5.39 14.63 -16.45
CA PHE A 56 -5.81 14.29 -15.11
C PHE A 56 -4.90 15.13 -14.21
N PRO A 57 -5.45 16.05 -13.40
CA PRO A 57 -4.62 16.71 -12.41
C PRO A 57 -3.93 15.58 -11.66
N ASP A 58 -2.61 15.61 -11.66
CA ASP A 58 -1.75 14.61 -11.05
C ASP A 58 -2.40 14.12 -9.75
N SER A 59 -2.69 12.83 -9.72
CA SER A 59 -3.56 12.19 -8.73
C SER A 59 -3.08 12.52 -7.32
N GLY A 60 -3.71 13.50 -6.68
CA GLY A 60 -3.61 13.72 -5.25
C GLY A 60 -2.31 14.32 -4.73
N GLU A 61 -1.60 15.15 -5.51
CA GLU A 61 -0.50 15.93 -4.96
C GLU A 61 -1.05 16.77 -3.77
N PRO A 62 -0.56 16.56 -2.53
CA PRO A 62 -1.11 17.29 -1.39
C PRO A 62 -0.79 18.77 -1.57
N THR A 63 -1.81 19.61 -1.74
CA THR A 63 -1.69 21.08 -1.88
C THR A 63 -1.25 21.79 -0.58
N GLY A 64 -0.69 21.05 0.37
CA GLY A 64 -0.14 21.56 1.62
C GLY A 64 1.37 21.77 1.52
N PRO A 65 1.97 22.53 2.45
CA PRO A 65 3.41 22.46 2.66
C PRO A 65 3.83 20.99 2.87
N PRO A 66 5.01 20.57 2.38
CA PRO A 66 5.47 19.20 2.55
C PRO A 66 5.45 18.85 4.05
N ALA A 67 4.94 17.66 4.37
CA ALA A 67 4.95 17.17 5.73
C ALA A 67 6.39 17.23 6.28
N PRO A 68 6.61 17.67 7.53
CA PRO A 68 7.93 17.63 8.13
C PRO A 68 8.45 16.18 8.14
N GLY A 69 9.77 16.00 8.01
CA GLY A 69 10.41 14.69 8.03
C GLY A 69 10.68 14.09 6.64
N VAL A 70 11.38 12.96 6.63
CA VAL A 70 11.70 12.19 5.42
C VAL A 70 10.52 11.25 5.13
N PRO A 71 9.96 11.23 3.91
CA PRO A 71 8.86 10.32 3.59
C PRO A 71 9.33 8.86 3.55
N VAL A 72 8.47 7.92 3.93
CA VAL A 72 8.76 6.48 3.96
C VAL A 72 9.34 5.96 2.64
N ALA A 73 8.83 6.43 1.50
CA ALA A 73 9.33 6.07 0.16
C ALA A 73 10.83 6.32 0.02
N THR A 74 11.30 7.50 0.45
CA THR A 74 12.71 7.89 0.37
C THR A 74 13.57 7.06 1.30
N VAL A 75 13.08 6.70 2.49
CA VAL A 75 13.81 5.84 3.44
C VAL A 75 14.00 4.42 2.88
N VAL A 76 13.03 3.91 2.15
CA VAL A 76 13.10 2.56 1.56
C VAL A 76 13.99 2.55 0.32
N ASP A 77 13.97 3.62 -0.48
CA ASP A 77 14.77 3.74 -1.71
C ASP A 77 16.23 4.12 -1.43
N THR A 78 16.47 4.92 -0.40
CA THR A 78 17.79 5.46 -0.05
C THR A 78 18.17 5.09 1.38
N SER A 79 19.34 4.49 1.56
CA SER A 79 19.90 4.29 2.90
C SER A 79 20.29 5.63 3.52
N ILE A 80 19.73 5.92 4.68
CA ILE A 80 20.03 7.13 5.47
C ILE A 80 20.77 6.70 6.73
N ASP A 81 22.01 7.15 6.86
CA ASP A 81 22.83 6.87 8.04
C ASP A 81 22.49 7.82 9.20
N GLY A 82 22.44 7.27 10.42
CA GLY A 82 22.21 8.03 11.65
C GLY A 82 20.74 8.38 11.92
N GLY A 83 20.54 9.28 12.89
CA GLY A 83 19.21 9.67 13.35
C GLY A 83 18.54 10.70 12.44
N PHE A 84 17.26 10.49 12.12
CA PHE A 84 16.43 11.42 11.35
C PHE A 84 14.95 11.30 11.76
N ALA A 85 14.14 12.27 11.35
CA ALA A 85 12.70 12.22 11.51
C ALA A 85 12.05 11.64 10.24
N ILE A 86 11.24 10.59 10.38
CA ILE A 86 10.45 9.98 9.31
C ILE A 86 8.99 10.42 9.43
N SER A 87 8.33 10.63 8.28
CA SER A 87 6.88 10.87 8.22
C SER A 87 6.18 9.80 7.40
N GLY A 88 5.10 9.24 7.93
CA GLY A 88 4.28 8.21 7.31
C GLY A 88 3.12 7.78 8.20
N TYR A 89 2.29 6.85 7.72
CA TYR A 89 1.16 6.31 8.47
C TYR A 89 1.58 5.10 9.30
N TYR A 90 1.18 5.04 10.56
CA TYR A 90 1.39 3.86 11.39
C TYR A 90 0.34 2.80 11.07
N VAL A 91 0.76 1.53 10.92
CA VAL A 91 -0.13 0.36 10.85
C VAL A 91 0.49 -0.78 11.64
N ALA A 92 -0.30 -1.46 12.47
CA ALA A 92 0.08 -2.68 13.15
C ALA A 92 -1.06 -3.71 13.14
N ASP A 93 -0.75 -4.95 12.77
CA ASP A 93 -1.73 -6.05 12.59
C ASP A 93 -1.80 -7.01 13.81
N GLY A 94 -1.04 -6.72 14.87
CA GLY A 94 -0.93 -7.55 16.06
C GLY A 94 0.30 -8.47 16.07
N GLU A 95 0.89 -8.75 14.91
CA GLU A 95 2.17 -9.47 14.78
C GLU A 95 3.32 -8.52 14.46
N SER A 96 3.06 -7.51 13.63
CA SER A 96 4.07 -6.55 13.19
C SER A 96 3.55 -5.12 13.18
N ALA A 97 4.47 -4.16 13.27
CA ALA A 97 4.20 -2.73 13.11
C ALA A 97 5.03 -2.18 11.95
N ARG A 98 4.45 -1.23 11.22
CA ARG A 98 5.03 -0.60 10.04
C ARG A 98 4.71 0.89 9.99
N LEU A 99 5.62 1.61 9.35
CA LEU A 99 5.31 2.93 8.80
C LEU A 99 5.08 2.77 7.30
N CYS A 100 3.93 3.23 6.82
CA CYS A 100 3.48 3.17 5.44
C CYS A 100 3.58 4.55 4.80
N GLU A 101 3.89 4.60 3.50
CA GLU A 101 3.80 5.82 2.70
C GLU A 101 2.35 6.30 2.58
N ALA A 102 1.42 5.36 2.35
CA ALA A 102 -0.01 5.62 2.25
C ALA A 102 -0.80 4.50 2.93
N LEU A 103 -2.09 4.76 3.16
CA LEU A 103 -3.07 3.74 3.54
C LEU A 103 -3.82 3.26 2.29
N ALA A 104 -3.97 1.95 2.14
CA ALA A 104 -4.80 1.37 1.10
C ALA A 104 -6.29 1.64 1.36
N GLU A 105 -7.10 1.69 0.31
CA GLU A 105 -8.55 1.91 0.38
C GLU A 105 -9.30 0.63 0.84
N SER A 106 -8.96 0.14 2.04
CA SER A 106 -9.56 -1.02 2.70
C SER A 106 -9.95 -0.71 4.15
N PHE A 107 -10.74 -1.58 4.78
CA PHE A 107 -11.14 -1.40 6.18
C PHE A 107 -11.10 -2.73 6.97
N PRO A 108 -10.17 -2.90 7.93
CA PRO A 108 -9.14 -1.94 8.33
C PRO A 108 -8.15 -1.60 7.20
N PRO A 109 -7.52 -0.42 7.23
CA PRO A 109 -6.53 -0.06 6.23
C PRO A 109 -5.30 -0.95 6.33
N GLN A 110 -4.70 -1.21 5.18
CA GLN A 110 -3.39 -1.85 5.05
C GLN A 110 -2.38 -0.81 4.55
N CYS A 111 -1.07 -1.10 4.60
CA CYS A 111 -0.11 -0.23 3.92
C CYS A 111 -0.38 -0.21 2.40
N GLY A 112 -0.50 0.98 1.83
CA GLY A 112 -0.38 1.24 0.40
C GLY A 112 1.02 1.76 0.08
N GLY A 113 1.58 1.34 -1.06
CA GLY A 113 2.89 1.82 -1.53
C GLY A 113 4.07 1.29 -0.71
N ALA A 114 5.10 2.13 -0.54
CA ALA A 114 6.28 1.77 0.24
C ALA A 114 5.96 1.63 1.73
N SER A 115 6.66 0.72 2.41
CA SER A 115 6.55 0.56 3.86
C SER A 115 7.84 0.05 4.47
N ILE A 116 8.08 0.43 5.71
CA ILE A 116 9.24 -0.02 6.51
C ILE A 116 8.75 -0.62 7.81
N ALA A 117 9.43 -1.69 8.26
CA ALA A 117 9.18 -2.27 9.58
C ALA A 117 9.51 -1.22 10.66
N PHE A 118 8.68 -1.17 11.69
CA PHE A 118 8.77 -0.14 12.71
C PHE A 118 8.86 -0.75 14.10
N ASP A 119 9.92 -0.40 14.83
CA ASP A 119 10.07 -0.73 16.24
C ASP A 119 9.82 0.53 17.08
N ASN A 120 8.77 0.48 17.90
CA ASN A 120 8.42 1.54 18.85
C ASN A 120 8.52 1.06 20.30
N ALA A 121 9.51 0.23 20.64
CA ALA A 121 9.65 -0.31 21.99
C ALA A 121 9.85 0.77 23.06
N VAL A 122 10.34 1.95 22.65
CA VAL A 122 10.60 3.12 23.50
C VAL A 122 9.40 4.04 23.69
N GLY A 123 8.30 3.81 22.97
CA GLY A 123 7.05 4.56 23.15
C GLY A 123 7.08 5.99 22.61
N ALA A 124 7.61 6.21 21.40
CA ALA A 124 7.44 7.46 20.68
C ALA A 124 5.96 7.79 20.47
N ASP A 125 5.65 9.09 20.41
CA ASP A 125 4.30 9.59 20.18
C ASP A 125 3.84 9.27 18.75
N LEU A 126 2.71 8.57 18.65
CA LEU A 126 2.06 8.21 17.38
C LEU A 126 0.74 8.96 17.18
N GLY A 127 0.46 9.95 18.02
CA GLY A 127 -0.79 10.71 17.98
C GLY A 127 -2.01 9.85 18.30
N THR A 128 -3.12 10.14 17.63
CA THR A 128 -4.38 9.40 17.82
C THR A 128 -4.41 8.17 16.92
N LEU A 129 -4.67 7.01 17.54
CA LEU A 129 -4.74 5.73 16.84
C LEU A 129 -6.17 5.18 16.82
N SER A 130 -6.55 4.66 15.66
CA SER A 130 -7.78 3.91 15.42
C SER A 130 -7.48 2.40 15.53
N ILE A 131 -8.46 1.63 16.02
CA ILE A 131 -8.32 0.18 16.24
C ILE A 131 -9.58 -0.52 15.75
N GLU A 132 -9.42 -1.49 14.85
CA GLU A 132 -10.51 -2.36 14.42
C GLU A 132 -10.00 -3.71 13.93
N GLN A 133 -10.75 -4.78 14.21
CA GLN A 133 -10.47 -6.15 13.74
C GLN A 133 -9.04 -6.64 14.02
N GLY A 134 -8.42 -6.17 15.11
CA GLY A 134 -7.04 -6.50 15.48
C GLY A 134 -5.96 -5.63 14.84
N VAL A 135 -6.33 -4.72 13.94
CA VAL A 135 -5.43 -3.76 13.29
C VAL A 135 -5.51 -2.41 14.00
N THR A 136 -4.36 -1.80 14.25
CA THR A 136 -4.22 -0.43 14.78
C THR A 136 -3.57 0.44 13.72
N TRP A 137 -4.08 1.64 13.47
CA TRP A 137 -3.48 2.56 12.51
C TRP A 137 -3.63 4.02 12.93
N SER A 138 -2.82 4.91 12.36
CA SER A 138 -3.01 6.36 12.46
C SER A 138 -3.79 6.87 11.25
N ASP A 139 -4.79 7.73 11.46
CA ASP A 139 -5.54 8.36 10.37
C ASP A 139 -4.78 9.55 9.75
N GLU A 140 -3.81 10.09 10.48
CA GLU A 140 -2.89 11.14 10.04
C GLU A 140 -1.46 10.60 9.97
N PRO A 141 -0.58 11.18 9.12
CA PRO A 141 0.84 10.86 9.15
C PRO A 141 1.45 11.19 10.51
N VAL A 142 2.18 10.24 11.10
CA VAL A 142 2.98 10.46 12.29
C VAL A 142 4.35 11.02 11.92
N LEU A 143 4.98 11.74 12.85
CA LEU A 143 6.36 12.21 12.74
C LEU A 143 7.19 11.60 13.85
N VAL A 144 8.08 10.67 13.51
CA VAL A 144 8.86 9.90 14.48
C VAL A 144 10.35 10.13 14.25
N THR A 145 11.09 10.44 15.30
CA THR A 145 12.57 10.49 15.24
C THR A 145 13.13 9.12 15.54
N GLY A 146 14.18 8.71 14.84
CA GLY A 146 14.78 7.40 15.00
C GLY A 146 15.86 7.15 13.96
N GLN A 147 16.22 5.89 13.78
CA GLN A 147 17.22 5.47 12.79
C GLN A 147 16.90 4.09 12.24
N VAL A 148 17.42 3.78 11.06
CA VAL A 148 17.27 2.44 10.47
C VAL A 148 18.38 1.53 10.98
N VAL A 149 18.00 0.42 11.62
CA VAL A 149 18.91 -0.64 12.08
C VAL A 149 18.45 -1.95 11.46
N ASP A 150 19.31 -2.60 10.68
CA ASP A 150 19.02 -3.88 10.01
C ASP A 150 17.70 -3.88 9.20
N GLY A 151 17.36 -2.73 8.58
CA GLY A 151 16.15 -2.57 7.77
C GLY A 151 14.86 -2.28 8.56
N VAL A 152 14.97 -2.07 9.87
CA VAL A 152 13.86 -1.67 10.75
C VAL A 152 14.09 -0.22 11.19
N PHE A 153 13.08 0.64 11.05
CA PHE A 153 13.13 1.97 11.66
C PHE A 153 12.86 1.83 13.16
N VAL A 154 13.86 2.13 13.98
CA VAL A 154 13.79 2.06 15.44
C VAL A 154 13.59 3.47 15.96
N ALA A 155 12.47 3.70 16.66
CA ALA A 155 12.15 5.00 17.22
C ALA A 155 13.14 5.39 18.34
N ASP A 156 13.40 6.69 18.44
CA ASP A 156 13.92 7.32 19.65
C ASP A 156 12.75 7.65 20.59
N GLY A 157 12.99 7.54 21.90
CA GLY A 157 11.96 7.85 22.90
C GLY A 157 11.57 9.33 22.91
N ALA A 158 10.34 9.62 23.33
CA ALA A 158 9.82 10.99 23.49
C ALA A 158 10.34 11.69 24.76
#